data_AF-A0A0C3BI46-F1
#
_entry.id   AF-A0A0C3BI46-F1
#
_cell.length_a   1.000
_cell.length_b   1.000
_cell.length_c   1.000
_cell.angle_alpha   90.00
_cell.angle_beta   90.00
_cell.angle_gamma   90.00
#
_symmetry.space_group_name_H-M   'P 1'
#
loop_
_entity.id
_entity.type
_entity.pdbx_description
1 polymer ?
#
loop_
_entity_poly.entity_id
_entity_poly.type
_entity_poly.pdbx_seq_one_letter_code
_entity_poly.pdbx_strand_id
1 'polypeptide(L)'
;IGDRFANSDYALAQVLQSQKDQLHIVYSYDLECQHSIHCISHFETSFPDLVDVMKRVVGCIPQMHIWNHKDDCQYQFLFAYTEGIGCTCGEIVETPWAESNQTSGSTKKQNLGHRHDSLDHFHGHWNWEKLIKLGTSIRIGISCYEF
;
A
#
# COMPACT_ATOMS: atom_id res chain seq x y z
N ILE A 1 -23.05 -14.68 0.83
CA ILE A 1 -21.98 -14.06 0.02
C ILE A 1 -22.12 -12.56 0.25
N GLY A 2 -21.61 -12.09 1.38
CA GLY A 2 -21.82 -10.74 1.92
C GLY A 2 -20.51 -10.25 2.51
N ASP A 3 -20.23 -8.96 2.28
CA ASP A 3 -19.00 -8.19 2.52
C ASP A 3 -17.69 -8.75 1.96
N ARG A 4 -17.46 -8.46 0.67
CA ARG A 4 -16.16 -8.68 0.01
C ARG A 4 -15.04 -7.75 0.53
N PHE A 5 -15.34 -6.80 1.41
CA PHE A 5 -14.38 -5.77 1.83
C PHE A 5 -14.30 -5.51 3.34
N ALA A 6 -15.06 -6.21 4.21
CA ALA A 6 -15.08 -5.91 5.65
C ALA A 6 -13.69 -5.93 6.32
N ASN A 7 -12.82 -6.86 5.92
CA ASN A 7 -11.45 -6.91 6.44
C ASN A 7 -10.61 -5.72 5.96
N SER A 8 -10.77 -5.31 4.70
CA SER A 8 -10.09 -4.15 4.13
C SER A 8 -10.59 -2.85 4.77
N ASP A 9 -11.91 -2.72 4.96
CA ASP A 9 -12.55 -1.59 5.63
C ASP A 9 -12.07 -1.48 7.08
N TYR A 10 -12.04 -2.60 7.80
CA TYR A 10 -11.53 -2.64 9.16
C TYR A 10 -10.05 -2.23 9.22
N ALA A 11 -9.19 -2.80 8.36
CA ALA A 11 -7.78 -2.45 8.32
C ALA A 11 -7.56 -0.96 8.01
N LEU A 12 -8.28 -0.43 7.01
CA LEU A 12 -8.24 0.98 6.65
C LEU A 12 -8.72 1.86 7.81
N ALA A 13 -9.84 1.52 8.46
CA ALA A 13 -10.36 2.24 9.60
C ALA A 13 -9.37 2.28 10.78
N GLN A 14 -8.65 1.18 11.07
CA GLN A 14 -7.61 1.17 12.10
C GLN A 14 -6.48 2.15 11.79
N VAL A 15 -6.04 2.24 10.53
CA VAL A 15 -5.02 3.21 10.12
C VAL A 15 -5.55 4.64 10.23
N LEU A 16 -6.75 4.90 9.69
CA LEU A 16 -7.36 6.23 9.66
C LEU A 16 -7.64 6.81 11.06
N GLN A 17 -7.87 5.98 12.07
CA GLN A 17 -7.98 6.45 13.45
C GLN A 17 -6.74 7.22 13.93
N SER A 18 -5.56 6.86 13.44
CA SER A 18 -4.29 7.52 13.79
C SER A 18 -3.93 8.70 12.86
N GLN A 19 -4.65 8.84 11.74
CA GLN A 19 -4.33 9.81 10.68
C GLN A 19 -5.39 10.91 10.53
N LYS A 20 -6.21 11.13 11.57
CA LYS A 20 -7.33 12.09 11.53
C LYS A 20 -6.89 13.51 11.15
N ASP A 21 -5.71 13.92 11.60
CA ASP A 21 -5.21 15.28 11.38
C ASP A 21 -4.52 15.46 10.01
N GLN A 22 -4.30 14.37 9.27
CA GLN A 22 -3.60 14.43 7.99
C GLN A 22 -4.51 14.98 6.89
N LEU A 23 -4.11 16.07 6.23
CA LEU A 23 -4.93 16.74 5.21
C LEU A 23 -5.06 15.92 3.92
N HIS A 24 -3.97 15.31 3.47
CA HIS A 24 -3.91 14.52 2.24
C HIS A 24 -3.60 13.07 2.58
N ILE A 25 -4.55 12.18 2.29
CA ILE A 25 -4.42 10.75 2.52
C ILE A 25 -4.61 10.05 1.19
N VAL A 26 -3.56 9.35 0.76
CA VAL A 26 -3.62 8.48 -0.42
C VAL A 26 -3.68 7.04 0.07
N TYR A 27 -4.63 6.29 -0.47
CA TYR A 27 -4.81 4.87 -0.20
C TYR A 27 -4.61 4.10 -1.51
N SER A 28 -3.75 3.09 -1.47
CA SER A 28 -3.49 2.23 -2.62
C SER A 28 -4.10 0.85 -2.38
N TYR A 29 -4.93 0.39 -3.31
CA TYR A 29 -5.54 -0.94 -3.22
C TYR A 29 -5.79 -1.53 -4.60
N ASP A 30 -5.45 -2.79 -4.79
CA ASP A 30 -5.58 -3.47 -6.08
C ASP A 30 -7.03 -3.47 -6.58
N LEU A 31 -8.00 -3.50 -5.66
CA LEU A 31 -9.43 -3.51 -5.98
C LEU A 31 -10.11 -2.17 -5.70
N GLU A 32 -9.35 -1.07 -5.70
CA GLU A 32 -9.88 0.26 -5.38
C GLU A 32 -11.07 0.66 -6.26
N CYS A 33 -11.07 0.29 -7.55
CA CYS A 33 -12.17 0.61 -8.46
C CYS A 33 -13.50 -0.06 -8.10
N GLN A 34 -13.48 -1.12 -7.28
CA GLN A 34 -14.68 -1.78 -6.75
C GLN A 34 -14.96 -1.33 -5.32
N HIS A 35 -13.91 -1.16 -4.52
CA HIS A 35 -14.00 -0.79 -3.12
C HIS A 35 -14.56 0.62 -2.93
N SER A 36 -14.03 1.60 -3.66
CA SER A 36 -14.43 3.01 -3.60
C SER A 36 -15.94 3.25 -3.81
N ILE A 37 -16.60 2.39 -4.60
CA ILE A 37 -18.03 2.50 -4.92
C ILE A 37 -18.89 2.42 -3.65
N HIS A 38 -18.54 1.53 -2.72
CA HIS A 38 -19.35 1.24 -1.53
C HIS A 38 -18.66 1.59 -0.22
N CYS A 39 -17.37 1.94 -0.25
CA CYS A 39 -16.57 2.18 0.95
C CYS A 39 -17.21 3.22 1.89
N ILE A 40 -17.68 4.37 1.37
CA ILE A 40 -18.33 5.39 2.22
C ILE A 40 -19.56 4.84 2.94
N SER A 41 -20.42 4.08 2.24
CA SER A 41 -21.62 3.49 2.86
C SER A 41 -21.29 2.45 3.93
N HIS A 42 -20.19 1.70 3.74
CA HIS A 42 -19.70 0.78 4.76
C HIS A 42 -19.17 1.55 5.98
N PHE A 43 -18.42 2.63 5.76
CA PHE A 43 -17.90 3.49 6.83
C PHE A 43 -19.02 4.17 7.62
N GLU A 44 -20.08 4.63 6.96
CA GLU A 44 -21.27 5.18 7.64
C GLU A 44 -21.92 4.16 8.59
N THR A 45 -21.89 2.87 8.22
CA THR A 45 -22.50 1.80 9.01
C THR A 45 -21.58 1.29 10.13
N SER A 46 -20.30 1.06 9.82
CA SER A 46 -19.36 0.36 10.71
C SER A 46 -18.40 1.29 11.45
N PHE A 47 -18.09 2.47 10.91
CA PHE A 47 -17.09 3.40 11.45
C PHE A 47 -17.54 4.87 11.30
N PRO A 48 -18.71 5.26 11.85
CA PRO A 48 -19.32 6.57 11.59
C PRO A 48 -18.39 7.75 11.94
N ASP A 49 -17.58 7.62 12.99
CA ASP A 49 -16.64 8.65 13.44
C ASP A 49 -15.48 8.91 12.46
N LEU A 50 -15.30 8.05 11.45
CA LEU A 50 -14.23 8.15 10.45
C LEU A 50 -14.73 8.57 9.07
N VAL A 51 -16.04 8.77 8.88
CA VAL A 51 -16.62 9.10 7.57
C VAL A 51 -15.99 10.37 6.98
N ASP A 52 -15.80 11.41 7.79
CA ASP A 52 -15.20 12.67 7.34
C ASP A 52 -13.71 12.54 7.01
N VAL A 53 -13.02 11.59 7.65
CA VAL A 53 -11.64 11.25 7.30
C VAL A 53 -11.62 10.47 5.98
N MET A 54 -12.51 9.48 5.85
CA MET A 54 -12.60 8.63 4.66
C MET A 54 -12.95 9.43 3.40
N LYS A 55 -13.79 10.46 3.51
CA LYS A 55 -14.11 11.38 2.39
C LYS A 55 -12.90 12.15 1.86
N ARG A 56 -11.81 12.26 2.64
CA ARG A 56 -10.55 12.90 2.21
C ARG A 56 -9.55 11.92 1.62
N VAL A 57 -9.83 10.62 1.72
CA VAL A 57 -8.96 9.59 1.16
C VAL A 57 -9.11 9.56 -0.35
N VAL A 58 -7.99 9.63 -1.04
CA VAL A 58 -7.90 9.44 -2.50
C VAL A 58 -7.41 8.02 -2.77
N GLY A 59 -8.25 7.24 -3.43
CA GLY A 59 -7.94 5.88 -3.85
C GLY A 59 -7.05 5.84 -5.09
N CYS A 60 -6.09 4.93 -5.11
CA CYS A 60 -5.24 4.62 -6.26
C CYS A 60 -5.07 3.10 -6.40
N ILE A 61 -4.73 2.65 -7.60
CA ILE A 61 -4.38 1.25 -7.87
C ILE A 61 -2.87 1.19 -8.20
N PRO A 62 -2.10 0.30 -7.55
CA PRO A 62 -0.68 0.11 -7.86
C PRO A 62 -0.40 -0.05 -9.37
N GLN A 63 0.72 0.52 -9.81
CA GLN A 63 1.01 0.75 -11.23
C GLN A 63 1.17 -0.54 -12.03
N MET A 64 1.53 -1.67 -11.42
CA MET A 64 1.60 -2.95 -12.11
C MET A 64 0.23 -3.61 -12.20
N HIS A 65 -0.65 -3.37 -11.23
CA HIS A 65 -2.00 -3.92 -11.19
C HIS A 65 -2.99 -3.16 -12.08
N ILE A 66 -2.84 -1.85 -12.21
CA ILE A 66 -3.80 -0.98 -12.94
C ILE A 66 -3.97 -1.36 -14.42
N TRP A 67 -2.97 -1.97 -15.05
CA TRP A 67 -3.05 -2.43 -16.45
C TRP A 67 -4.00 -3.61 -16.65
N ASN A 68 -4.31 -4.35 -15.58
CA ASN A 68 -5.26 -5.46 -15.60
C ASN A 68 -6.71 -5.00 -15.35
N HIS A 69 -6.92 -3.69 -15.20
CA HIS A 69 -8.24 -3.08 -15.02
C HIS A 69 -8.75 -2.50 -16.33
N LYS A 70 -10.02 -2.06 -16.34
CA LYS A 70 -10.63 -1.37 -17.48
C LYS A 70 -9.90 -0.06 -17.75
N ASP A 71 -9.92 0.39 -19.00
CA ASP A 71 -9.25 1.63 -19.42
C ASP A 71 -9.67 2.84 -18.57
N ASP A 72 -10.96 2.97 -18.24
CA ASP A 72 -11.47 4.03 -17.35
C ASP A 72 -10.78 4.05 -15.97
N CYS A 73 -10.40 2.88 -15.43
CA CYS A 73 -9.69 2.80 -14.15
C CYS A 73 -8.30 3.43 -14.25
N GLN A 74 -7.63 3.30 -15.38
CA GLN A 74 -6.29 3.87 -15.58
C GLN A 74 -6.33 5.40 -15.50
N TYR A 75 -7.38 6.05 -15.99
CA TYR A 75 -7.52 7.50 -15.88
C TYR A 75 -7.89 7.96 -14.47
N GLN A 76 -8.65 7.13 -13.74
CA GLN A 76 -9.17 7.50 -12.41
C GLN A 76 -8.22 7.18 -11.25
N PHE A 77 -7.50 6.05 -11.33
CA PHE A 77 -6.79 5.49 -10.18
C PHE A 77 -5.27 5.35 -10.40
N LEU A 78 -4.74 5.78 -11.55
CA LEU A 78 -3.30 5.78 -11.77
C LEU A 78 -2.64 6.94 -11.02
N PHE A 79 -1.63 6.62 -10.20
CA PHE A 79 -0.86 7.60 -9.42
C PHE A 79 -0.34 8.79 -10.23
N ALA A 80 0.08 8.56 -11.48
CA ALA A 80 0.61 9.60 -12.36
C ALA A 80 -0.43 10.69 -12.72
N TYR A 81 -1.72 10.40 -12.59
CA TYR A 81 -2.81 11.35 -12.82
C TYR A 81 -3.45 11.86 -11.53
N THR A 82 -2.91 11.47 -10.37
CA THR A 82 -3.45 11.87 -9.07
C THR A 82 -2.67 13.06 -8.50
N GLU A 83 -3.39 14.13 -8.17
CA GLU A 83 -2.79 15.35 -7.63
C GLU A 83 -2.16 15.12 -6.25
N GLY A 84 -1.01 15.78 -6.00
CA GLY A 84 -0.33 15.75 -4.70
C GLY A 84 0.48 14.48 -4.44
N ILE A 85 0.60 13.58 -5.42
CA ILE A 85 1.42 12.37 -5.32
C ILE A 85 2.78 12.61 -5.99
N GLY A 86 3.85 12.19 -5.33
CA GLY A 86 5.18 12.10 -5.94
C GLY A 86 5.31 10.94 -6.94
N CYS A 87 6.48 10.79 -7.56
CA CYS A 87 6.75 9.66 -8.46
C CYS A 87 6.82 8.35 -7.66
N THR A 88 5.70 7.62 -7.60
CA THR A 88 5.58 6.33 -6.91
C THR A 88 4.79 5.33 -7.77
N CYS A 89 5.15 4.05 -7.66
CA CYS A 89 4.42 2.96 -8.32
C CYS A 89 3.39 2.28 -7.40
N GLY A 90 3.45 2.49 -6.08
CA GLY A 90 2.60 1.76 -5.12
C GLY A 90 2.97 0.27 -4.91
N GLU A 91 3.92 -0.27 -5.67
CA GLU A 91 4.29 -1.71 -5.68
C GLU A 91 5.35 -2.11 -4.65
N ILE A 92 5.87 -1.15 -3.88
CA ILE A 92 7.01 -1.38 -2.98
C ILE A 92 6.64 -2.38 -1.87
N VAL A 93 5.35 -2.57 -1.57
CA VAL A 93 4.88 -3.59 -0.62
C VAL A 93 5.07 -5.02 -1.16
N GLU A 94 4.96 -5.21 -2.47
CA GLU A 94 5.01 -6.52 -3.13
C GLU A 94 6.39 -6.86 -3.69
N THR A 95 7.15 -5.85 -4.11
CA THR A 95 8.51 -6.04 -4.65
C THR A 95 9.42 -6.90 -3.77
N PRO A 96 9.41 -6.79 -2.42
CA PRO A 96 10.22 -7.63 -1.54
C PRO A 96 9.82 -9.11 -1.53
N TRP A 97 8.66 -9.50 -2.09
CA TRP A 97 8.23 -10.90 -2.09
C TRP A 97 9.23 -11.82 -2.79
N ALA A 98 9.89 -11.34 -3.85
CA ALA A 98 10.95 -12.12 -4.52
C ALA A 98 12.09 -12.48 -3.56
N GLU A 99 12.49 -11.53 -2.70
CA GLU A 99 13.54 -11.73 -1.70
C GLU A 99 13.03 -12.55 -0.51
N SER A 100 11.83 -12.23 0.00
CA SER A 100 11.20 -12.99 1.09
C SER A 100 10.99 -14.46 0.74
N ASN A 101 10.68 -14.77 -0.52
CA ASN A 101 10.52 -16.15 -0.99
C ASN A 101 11.80 -16.97 -0.86
N GLN A 102 12.98 -16.35 -0.87
CA GLN A 102 14.25 -17.07 -0.67
C GLN A 102 14.39 -17.61 0.75
N THR A 103 13.71 -17.01 1.74
CA THR A 103 13.70 -17.51 3.12
C THR A 103 12.74 -18.69 3.33
N SER A 104 11.90 -19.02 2.34
CA SER A 104 10.92 -20.09 2.44
C SER A 104 11.55 -21.45 2.75
N GLY A 105 12.72 -21.75 2.14
CA GLY A 105 13.40 -23.02 2.31
C GLY A 105 13.91 -23.25 3.74
N SER A 106 14.54 -22.23 4.33
CA SER A 106 15.10 -22.29 5.69
C SER A 106 14.03 -22.22 6.77
N THR A 107 12.95 -21.46 6.54
CA THR A 107 11.87 -21.27 7.52
C THR A 107 10.85 -22.41 7.56
N LYS A 108 10.78 -23.24 6.51
CA LYS A 108 9.78 -24.33 6.39
C LYS A 108 9.78 -25.34 7.54
N LYS A 109 10.94 -25.60 8.15
CA LYS A 109 11.11 -26.60 9.22
C LYS A 109 11.22 -25.99 10.62
N GLN A 110 11.13 -24.66 10.73
CA GLN A 110 11.20 -23.99 12.02
C GLN A 110 9.86 -24.15 12.76
N ASN A 111 9.91 -24.11 14.09
CA ASN A 111 8.70 -23.99 14.90
C ASN A 111 8.06 -22.60 14.67
N LEU A 112 6.80 -22.42 15.10
CA LEU A 112 6.05 -21.18 14.85
C LEU A 112 6.77 -19.92 15.35
N GLY A 113 7.29 -19.95 16.58
CA GLY A 113 8.00 -18.79 17.16
C GLY A 113 9.28 -18.47 16.40
N HIS A 114 10.14 -19.46 16.20
CA HIS A 114 11.39 -19.28 15.45
C HIS A 114 11.17 -18.84 14.01
N ARG A 115 10.09 -19.32 13.37
CA ARG A 115 9.71 -18.88 12.03
C ARG A 115 9.34 -17.41 12.01
N HIS A 116 8.55 -16.96 12.98
CA HIS A 116 8.17 -15.56 13.11
C HIS A 116 9.41 -14.68 13.32
N ASP A 117 10.25 -15.02 14.29
CA ASP A 117 11.48 -14.26 14.58
C ASP A 117 12.44 -14.23 13.39
N SER A 118 12.54 -15.34 12.63
CA SER A 118 13.40 -15.40 11.44
C SER A 118 12.89 -14.50 10.32
N LEU A 119 11.57 -14.44 10.10
CA LEU A 119 10.96 -13.55 9.12
C LEU A 119 11.11 -12.08 9.55
N ASP A 120 10.87 -11.77 10.83
CA ASP A 120 11.06 -10.42 11.37
C ASP A 120 12.50 -9.93 11.21
N HIS A 121 13.50 -10.77 11.52
CA HIS A 121 14.90 -10.44 11.30
C HIS A 121 15.21 -10.20 9.82
N PHE A 122 14.65 -11.02 8.92
CA PHE A 122 14.83 -10.85 7.48
C PHE A 122 14.24 -9.52 6.99
N HIS A 123 13.01 -9.21 7.38
CA HIS A 123 12.36 -7.94 7.02
C HIS A 123 13.05 -6.73 7.66
N GLY A 124 13.56 -6.87 8.89
CA GLY A 124 14.39 -5.88 9.57
C GLY A 124 15.69 -5.59 8.81
N HIS A 125 16.39 -6.64 8.36
CA HIS A 125 17.58 -6.49 7.52
C HIS A 125 17.26 -5.79 6.19
N TRP A 126 16.16 -6.17 5.53
CA TRP A 126 15.71 -5.51 4.30
C TRP A 126 15.42 -4.02 4.50
N ASN A 127 14.79 -3.65 5.63
CA ASN A 127 14.57 -2.25 5.99
C ASN A 127 15.88 -1.49 6.21
N TRP A 128 16.85 -2.10 6.87
CA TRP A 128 18.18 -1.52 7.04
C TRP A 128 18.90 -1.33 5.71
N GLU A 129 18.86 -2.33 4.82
CA GLU A 129 19.45 -2.22 3.48
C GLU A 129 18.85 -1.07 2.67
N LYS A 130 17.52 -0.89 2.71
CA LYS A 130 16.85 0.24 2.06
C LYS A 130 17.36 1.57 2.62
N LEU A 131 17.50 1.68 3.94
CA LEU A 131 17.97 2.90 4.59
C LEU A 131 19.40 3.27 4.20
N ILE A 132 20.34 2.31 4.22
CA ILE A 132 21.75 2.59 3.88
C ILE A 132 21.94 2.85 2.38
N LYS A 133 21.13 2.22 1.52
CA LYS A 133 21.19 2.40 0.05
C LYS A 133 20.50 3.70 -0.39
N LEU A 134 19.65 4.29 0.45
CA LEU A 134 18.92 5.52 0.15
C LEU A 134 19.84 6.69 -0.21
N GLY A 135 20.98 6.83 0.48
CA GLY A 135 21.94 7.90 0.19
C GLY A 135 22.56 7.78 -1.21
N THR A 136 22.74 6.57 -1.72
CA THR A 136 23.27 6.31 -3.07
C THR A 136 22.20 6.52 -4.13
N SER A 137 20.95 6.11 -3.88
CA SER A 137 19.85 6.27 -4.85
C SER A 137 19.41 7.72 -5.05
N ILE A 138 19.45 8.56 -4.01
CA ILE A 138 19.16 10.00 -4.12
C ILE A 138 20.15 10.71 -5.06
N ARG A 139 21.44 10.34 -5.03
CA ARG A 139 22.46 10.94 -5.91
C ARG A 139 22.23 10.62 -7.39
N ILE A 140 21.68 9.46 -7.70
CA ILE A 140 21.42 9.03 -9.09
C ILE A 140 20.16 9.72 -9.64
N GLY A 141 19.12 9.84 -8.81
CA GLY A 141 17.85 10.48 -9.21
C GLY A 141 18.00 11.95 -9.63
N ILE A 142 18.86 12.73 -8.96
CA ILE A 142 19.07 14.15 -9.30
C ILE A 142 19.70 14.33 -10.69
N SER A 143 20.55 13.41 -11.15
CA SER A 143 21.16 13.51 -12.49
C SER A 143 20.19 13.23 -13.65
N CYS A 144 19.04 12.60 -13.37
CA CYS A 144 18.00 12.34 -14.37
C CYS A 144 17.01 13.51 -14.54
N TYR A 145 17.15 14.59 -13.75
CA TYR A 145 16.31 15.81 -13.83
C TYR A 145 17.04 17.01 -14.46
N GLU A 146 18.20 16.81 -15.10
CA GLU A 146 18.79 17.78 -16.02
C GLU A 146 18.38 17.44 -17.47
N PHE A 147 17.17 17.85 -17.86
CA PHE A 147 16.75 17.99 -19.26
C PHE A 147 16.11 19.37 -19.45
#